data_AF-A0A0D0DEH6-F1
#
_entry.id   AF-A0A0D0DEH6-F1
#
_cell.length_a   1.000
_cell.length_b   1.000
_cell.length_c   1.000
_cell.angle_alpha   90.00
_cell.angle_beta   90.00
_cell.angle_gamma   90.00
#
_symmetry.space_group_name_H-M   'P 1'
#
loop_
_entity.id
_entity.type
_entity.pdbx_description
1 polymer ?
#
loop_
_entity_poly.entity_id
_entity_poly.type
_entity_poly.pdbx_seq_one_letter_code
_entity_poly.pdbx_strand_id
1 'polypeptide(L)'
;MNHHISSIEATNQTILSNQQLLTNCVNATEEAVNHIEDALLALSKKSQSKAASTKNISNQHPKLKNIIHPLFFDLCGISKSVEQAERMEQLALLPPLPNNEAYKEIDGKQLWRPHWNENVMSKVNDLYISEIVDWVWTNETSLCNSEKGKPEMEDDDYDLKVIRMMAKSYFRNIADQLKKFTNPEKLIIVATCRCEAIGVFEEKYNVEGAVALVDTDFGSDYFSYNEDNLSDDSKARCQKQSISKGSCMTIGLYWHTLDYVVFLHTLDSLHKHNVSVAPPPETGPQAGPNTQAGDDAQAPPSKCCRMTEKETHKNVFDSHPSKMSDRFPDLHNTKAAVPFKPMVNPAWLRANSSSKMSCRQDPLAAGFLFMRKQRQLTSEDVEYLEELASWLAEEFDEEE
;
A
#
# COMPACT_ATOMS: atom_id res chain seq x y z
N MET A 1 91.61 -15.94 17.34
CA MET A 1 90.59 -17.00 17.22
C MET A 1 89.33 -16.64 18.02
N ASN A 2 89.43 -16.34 19.33
CA ASN A 2 88.27 -16.01 20.18
C ASN A 2 87.42 -14.82 19.70
N HIS A 3 88.03 -13.71 19.25
CA HIS A 3 87.25 -12.55 18.74
C HIS A 3 86.38 -12.87 17.51
N HIS A 4 86.86 -13.75 16.63
CA HIS A 4 86.12 -14.15 15.43
C HIS A 4 84.93 -15.05 15.79
N ILE A 5 85.11 -15.93 16.79
CA ILE A 5 84.04 -16.79 17.31
C ILE A 5 82.97 -15.93 17.99
N SER A 6 83.34 -14.99 18.86
CA SER A 6 82.38 -14.08 19.50
C SER A 6 81.64 -13.19 18.50
N SER A 7 82.31 -12.75 17.43
CA SER A 7 81.65 -12.01 16.35
C SER A 7 80.63 -12.86 15.62
N ILE A 8 80.94 -14.13 15.32
CA ILE A 8 80.01 -15.06 14.67
C ILE A 8 78.83 -15.36 15.59
N GLU A 9 79.06 -15.59 16.88
CA GLU A 9 78.00 -15.82 17.86
C GLU A 9 77.05 -14.62 17.94
N ALA A 10 77.58 -13.40 17.98
CA ALA A 10 76.77 -12.17 17.97
C ALA A 10 75.93 -12.04 16.69
N THR A 11 76.51 -12.37 15.52
CA THR A 11 75.75 -12.37 14.25
C THR A 11 74.67 -13.44 14.24
N ASN A 12 74.94 -14.64 14.76
CA ASN A 12 73.95 -15.73 14.82
C ASN A 12 72.79 -15.38 15.76
N GLN A 13 73.07 -14.76 16.91
CA GLN A 13 72.02 -14.30 17.83
C GLN A 13 71.15 -13.22 17.18
N THR A 14 71.76 -12.31 16.43
CA THR A 14 71.02 -11.29 15.67
C THR A 14 70.13 -11.92 14.59
N ILE A 15 70.64 -12.91 13.86
CA ILE A 15 69.88 -13.63 12.83
C ILE A 15 68.70 -14.37 13.45
N LEU A 16 68.90 -15.06 14.58
CA LEU A 16 67.83 -15.77 15.29
C LEU A 16 66.75 -14.80 15.77
N SER A 17 67.14 -13.66 16.33
CA SER A 17 66.19 -12.61 16.74
C SER A 17 65.39 -12.07 15.55
N ASN A 18 66.04 -11.85 14.41
CA ASN A 18 65.36 -11.37 13.21
C ASN A 18 64.42 -12.43 12.61
N GLN A 19 64.80 -13.71 12.66
CA GLN A 19 63.93 -14.81 12.23
C GLN A 19 62.67 -14.89 13.11
N GLN A 20 62.81 -14.81 14.43
CA GLN A 20 61.67 -14.78 15.34
C GLN A 20 60.75 -13.59 15.07
N LEU A 21 61.31 -12.40 14.82
CA LEU A 21 60.53 -11.21 14.47
C LEU A 21 59.75 -11.43 13.17
N LEU A 22 60.40 -11.97 12.13
CA LEU A 22 59.75 -12.27 10.85
C LEU A 22 58.64 -13.31 10.99
N THR A 23 58.86 -14.37 11.76
CA THR A 23 57.83 -15.39 12.04
C THR A 23 56.62 -14.76 12.72
N ASN A 24 56.83 -13.88 13.70
CA ASN A 24 55.73 -13.18 14.36
C ASN A 24 54.99 -12.25 13.40
N CYS A 25 55.70 -11.52 12.53
CA CYS A 25 55.07 -10.68 11.51
C CYS A 25 54.23 -11.49 10.52
N VAL A 26 54.74 -12.64 10.05
CA VAL A 26 54.03 -13.52 9.11
C VAL A 26 52.74 -14.05 9.75
N ASN A 27 52.81 -14.53 10.99
CA ASN A 27 51.62 -15.02 11.69
C ASN A 27 50.58 -13.91 11.89
N ALA A 28 51.00 -12.70 12.27
CA ALA A 28 50.09 -11.57 12.42
C ALA A 28 49.44 -11.15 11.08
N THR A 29 50.19 -11.22 9.97
CA THR A 29 49.61 -10.96 8.65
C THR A 29 48.65 -12.05 8.20
N GLU A 30 48.92 -13.32 8.52
CA GLU A 30 48.03 -14.44 8.21
C GLU A 30 46.71 -14.33 8.98
N GLU A 31 46.76 -13.98 10.27
CA GLU A 31 45.56 -13.68 11.07
C GLU A 31 44.76 -12.50 10.51
N ALA A 32 45.44 -11.44 10.06
CA ALA A 32 44.78 -10.28 9.44
C ALA A 32 44.11 -10.64 8.10
N VAL A 33 44.76 -11.47 7.28
CA VAL A 33 44.19 -11.96 6.02
C VAL A 33 42.97 -12.83 6.30
N ASN A 34 43.06 -13.79 7.23
CA ASN A 34 41.92 -14.63 7.63
C ASN A 34 40.74 -13.78 8.14
N HIS A 35 41.02 -12.74 8.93
CA HIS A 35 39.99 -11.82 9.40
C HIS A 35 39.36 -11.00 8.26
N ILE A 36 40.14 -10.59 7.26
CA ILE A 36 39.61 -9.90 6.06
C ILE A 36 38.76 -10.86 5.23
N GLU A 37 39.20 -12.12 5.04
CA GLU A 37 38.44 -13.14 4.32
C GLU A 37 37.11 -13.44 5.02
N ASP A 38 37.11 -13.60 6.35
CA ASP A 38 35.90 -13.77 7.15
C ASP A 38 34.99 -12.54 7.08
N ALA A 39 35.56 -11.33 7.12
CA ALA A 39 34.81 -10.09 6.98
C ALA A 39 34.20 -9.96 5.57
N LEU A 40 34.90 -10.39 4.52
CA LEU A 40 34.40 -10.42 3.14
C LEU A 40 33.31 -11.48 2.96
N LEU A 41 33.46 -12.66 3.55
CA LEU A 41 32.42 -13.70 3.57
C LEU A 41 31.19 -13.24 4.35
N ALA A 42 31.38 -12.53 5.47
CA ALA A 42 30.29 -11.92 6.24
C ALA A 42 29.62 -10.78 5.45
N LEU A 43 30.38 -9.94 4.76
CA LEU A 43 29.84 -8.88 3.88
C LEU A 43 29.07 -9.49 2.70
N SER A 44 29.57 -10.56 2.10
CA SER A 44 28.92 -11.28 0.99
C SER A 44 27.62 -11.94 1.43
N LYS A 45 27.62 -12.58 2.61
CA LYS A 45 26.38 -13.11 3.21
C LYS A 45 25.41 -11.99 3.57
N LYS A 46 25.90 -10.85 4.05
CA LYS A 46 25.09 -9.67 4.40
C LYS A 46 24.58 -8.90 3.17
N SER A 47 25.28 -8.97 2.04
CA SER A 47 24.84 -8.40 0.76
C SER A 47 23.85 -9.32 0.03
N GLN A 48 23.93 -10.64 0.25
CA GLN A 48 22.87 -11.57 -0.15
C GLN A 48 21.65 -11.54 0.78
N SER A 49 21.82 -11.23 2.08
CA SER A 49 20.71 -11.14 3.04
C SER A 49 20.05 -9.75 3.12
N LYS A 50 20.72 -8.69 2.67
CA LYS A 50 20.06 -7.47 2.21
C LYS A 50 19.61 -7.72 0.78
N ALA A 51 18.54 -8.49 0.63
CA ALA A 51 17.69 -8.38 -0.54
C ALA A 51 17.56 -6.88 -0.82
N ALA A 52 18.03 -6.51 -2.01
CA ALA A 52 18.07 -5.15 -2.50
C ALA A 52 16.83 -4.41 -1.99
N SER A 53 17.04 -3.24 -1.38
CA SER A 53 16.07 -2.17 -1.54
C SER A 53 15.77 -2.18 -3.03
N THR A 54 14.59 -2.69 -3.37
CA THR A 54 14.12 -2.92 -4.73
C THR A 54 14.00 -1.55 -5.36
N LYS A 55 15.13 -1.00 -5.81
CA LYS A 55 15.14 -0.03 -6.89
C LYS A 55 14.26 -0.65 -7.95
N ASN A 56 13.16 0.03 -8.25
CA ASN A 56 12.14 -0.44 -9.17
C ASN A 56 12.85 -0.97 -10.42
N ILE A 57 12.92 -2.29 -10.57
CA ILE A 57 13.69 -2.97 -11.62
C ILE A 57 13.23 -2.47 -13.01
N SER A 58 11.98 -2.01 -13.11
CA SER A 58 11.46 -1.35 -14.31
C SER A 58 12.23 -0.09 -14.72
N ASN A 59 12.85 0.62 -13.80
CA ASN A 59 13.66 1.81 -14.09
C ASN A 59 15.11 1.45 -14.47
N GLN A 60 15.54 0.22 -14.16
CA GLN A 60 16.87 -0.28 -14.54
C GLN A 60 16.87 -0.82 -15.98
N HIS A 61 15.71 -1.29 -16.47
CA HIS A 61 15.58 -1.92 -17.80
C HIS A 61 14.49 -1.23 -18.66
N PRO A 62 14.69 0.04 -19.08
CA PRO A 62 13.66 0.82 -19.78
C PRO A 62 13.30 0.27 -21.16
N LYS A 63 14.25 -0.36 -21.87
CA LYS A 63 13.98 -0.97 -23.19
C LYS A 63 13.13 -2.23 -23.06
N LEU A 64 13.50 -3.13 -22.15
CA LEU A 64 12.72 -4.32 -21.83
C LEU A 64 11.27 -3.98 -21.43
N LYS A 65 11.06 -2.87 -20.69
CA LYS A 65 9.72 -2.36 -20.39
C LYS A 65 8.91 -2.06 -21.66
N ASN A 66 9.52 -1.41 -22.66
CA ASN A 66 8.86 -1.06 -23.92
C ASN A 66 8.52 -2.28 -24.77
N ILE A 67 9.26 -3.37 -24.63
CA ILE A 67 8.98 -4.66 -25.29
C ILE A 67 7.84 -5.39 -24.57
N ILE A 68 7.89 -5.47 -23.25
CA ILE A 68 6.89 -6.21 -22.44
C ILE A 68 5.52 -5.52 -22.45
N HIS A 69 5.47 -4.19 -22.30
CA HIS A 69 4.23 -3.42 -22.22
C HIS A 69 3.20 -3.77 -23.31
N PRO A 70 3.53 -3.71 -24.62
CA PRO A 70 2.58 -4.04 -25.68
C PRO A 70 2.15 -5.51 -25.67
N LEU A 71 3.05 -6.45 -25.34
CA LEU A 71 2.74 -7.88 -25.35
C LEU A 71 1.64 -8.27 -24.36
N PHE A 72 1.60 -7.59 -23.20
CA PHE A 72 0.53 -7.81 -22.22
C PHE A 72 -0.86 -7.57 -22.82
N PHE A 73 -1.03 -6.48 -23.57
CA PHE A 73 -2.31 -6.16 -24.20
C PHE A 73 -2.56 -7.02 -25.45
N ASP A 74 -1.53 -7.25 -26.27
CA ASP A 74 -1.63 -8.04 -27.50
C ASP A 74 -2.11 -9.47 -27.22
N LEU A 75 -1.54 -10.13 -26.21
CA LEU A 75 -1.94 -11.49 -25.82
C LEU A 75 -3.37 -11.55 -25.25
N CYS A 76 -3.87 -10.44 -24.70
CA CYS A 76 -5.27 -10.32 -24.28
C CYS A 76 -6.22 -9.94 -25.44
N GLY A 77 -5.67 -9.70 -26.63
CA GLY A 77 -6.37 -9.27 -27.86
C GLY A 77 -6.83 -7.82 -27.85
N ILE A 78 -6.14 -6.97 -27.09
CA ILE A 78 -6.45 -5.54 -26.98
C ILE A 78 -5.53 -4.78 -27.94
N SER A 79 -6.12 -3.93 -28.78
CA SER A 79 -5.37 -3.18 -29.79
C SER A 79 -4.49 -2.08 -29.17
N LYS A 80 -3.28 -1.92 -29.71
CA LYS A 80 -2.37 -0.80 -29.40
C LYS A 80 -2.89 0.56 -29.85
N SER A 81 -3.85 0.61 -30.78
CA SER A 81 -4.41 1.89 -31.27
C SER A 81 -5.33 2.59 -30.26
N VAL A 82 -5.75 1.87 -29.22
CA VAL A 82 -6.70 2.33 -28.21
C VAL A 82 -5.97 3.15 -27.14
N GLU A 83 -6.62 4.20 -26.60
CA GLU A 83 -6.07 5.01 -25.51
C GLU A 83 -5.90 4.19 -24.22
N GLN A 84 -4.97 4.60 -23.36
CA GLN A 84 -4.61 3.82 -22.16
C GLN A 84 -5.81 3.54 -21.24
N ALA A 85 -6.70 4.52 -21.03
CA ALA A 85 -7.88 4.34 -20.18
C ALA A 85 -8.84 3.28 -20.75
N GLU A 86 -9.11 3.33 -22.04
CA GLU A 86 -9.96 2.36 -22.73
C GLU A 86 -9.31 0.96 -22.76
N ARG A 87 -7.98 0.85 -22.87
CA ARG A 87 -7.29 -0.45 -22.71
C ARG A 87 -7.50 -1.07 -21.33
N MET A 88 -7.49 -0.25 -20.27
CA MET A 88 -7.71 -0.71 -18.90
C MET A 88 -9.16 -1.14 -18.70
N GLU A 89 -10.13 -0.41 -19.27
CA GLU A 89 -11.53 -0.80 -19.28
C GLU A 89 -11.75 -2.13 -20.00
N GLN A 90 -11.18 -2.28 -21.20
CA GLN A 90 -11.25 -3.52 -21.96
C GLN A 90 -10.64 -4.69 -21.18
N LEU A 91 -9.51 -4.50 -20.51
CA LEU A 91 -8.89 -5.52 -19.63
C LEU A 91 -9.80 -5.90 -18.46
N ALA A 92 -10.45 -4.93 -17.80
CA ALA A 92 -11.35 -5.16 -16.68
C ALA A 92 -12.59 -5.96 -17.08
N LEU A 93 -13.05 -5.79 -18.33
CA LEU A 93 -14.20 -6.49 -18.88
C LEU A 93 -13.91 -7.92 -19.35
N LEU A 94 -12.65 -8.38 -19.32
CA LEU A 94 -12.31 -9.74 -19.72
C LEU A 94 -12.62 -10.72 -18.59
N PRO A 95 -13.67 -11.57 -18.72
CA PRO A 95 -13.93 -12.58 -17.69
C PRO A 95 -12.85 -13.67 -17.72
N PRO A 96 -12.54 -14.27 -16.55
CA PRO A 96 -11.83 -15.54 -16.48
C PRO A 96 -12.47 -16.62 -17.35
N LEU A 97 -11.66 -17.54 -17.88
CA LEU A 97 -12.18 -18.69 -18.63
C LEU A 97 -12.73 -19.75 -17.66
N PRO A 98 -13.71 -20.56 -18.10
CA PRO A 98 -14.17 -21.69 -17.31
C PRO A 98 -13.03 -22.69 -17.05
N ASN A 99 -13.15 -23.47 -15.97
CA ASN A 99 -12.20 -24.53 -15.60
C ASN A 99 -10.74 -24.09 -15.36
N ASN A 100 -10.49 -22.81 -15.08
CA ASN A 100 -9.14 -22.26 -14.90
C ASN A 100 -8.24 -22.48 -16.13
N GLU A 101 -8.80 -22.43 -17.32
CA GLU A 101 -8.04 -22.37 -18.56
C GLU A 101 -7.34 -21.01 -18.69
N ALA A 102 -6.10 -21.00 -19.16
CA ALA A 102 -5.30 -19.77 -19.22
C ALA A 102 -5.52 -18.95 -20.50
N TYR A 103 -5.88 -19.62 -21.59
CA TYR A 103 -6.14 -19.02 -22.89
C TYR A 103 -7.21 -19.80 -23.66
N LYS A 104 -7.79 -19.14 -24.66
CA LYS A 104 -8.66 -19.76 -25.67
C LYS A 104 -8.06 -19.53 -27.05
N GLU A 105 -8.21 -20.49 -27.96
CA GLU A 105 -7.71 -20.35 -29.32
C GLU A 105 -8.80 -19.76 -30.24
N ILE A 106 -8.49 -18.67 -30.94
CA ILE A 106 -9.36 -18.01 -31.91
C ILE A 106 -8.53 -17.70 -33.14
N ASP A 107 -8.94 -18.19 -34.31
CA ASP A 107 -8.25 -17.99 -35.59
C ASP A 107 -6.75 -18.35 -35.56
N GLY A 108 -6.41 -19.43 -34.83
CA GLY A 108 -5.03 -19.90 -34.65
C GLY A 108 -4.17 -19.01 -33.75
N LYS A 109 -4.78 -18.03 -33.06
CA LYS A 109 -4.12 -17.20 -32.05
C LYS A 109 -4.61 -17.55 -30.66
N GLN A 110 -3.68 -17.68 -29.73
CA GLN A 110 -4.00 -17.87 -28.32
C GLN A 110 -4.39 -16.53 -27.70
N LEU A 111 -5.64 -16.43 -27.26
CA LEU A 111 -6.17 -15.28 -26.54
C LEU A 111 -6.17 -15.57 -25.05
N TRP A 112 -5.31 -14.88 -24.32
CA TRP A 112 -5.08 -15.09 -22.90
C TRP A 112 -6.09 -14.35 -22.02
N ARG A 113 -6.39 -14.96 -20.87
CA ARG A 113 -7.33 -14.46 -19.86
C ARG A 113 -6.73 -14.57 -18.45
N PRO A 114 -5.74 -13.71 -18.13
CA PRO A 114 -5.15 -13.66 -16.79
C PRO A 114 -6.17 -13.34 -15.70
N HIS A 115 -5.94 -13.88 -14.50
CA HIS A 115 -6.76 -13.64 -13.32
C HIS A 115 -6.17 -12.49 -12.51
N TRP A 116 -6.52 -11.25 -12.87
CA TRP A 116 -5.96 -10.03 -12.26
C TRP A 116 -6.17 -9.90 -10.75
N ASN A 117 -7.22 -10.54 -10.21
CA ASN A 117 -7.52 -10.52 -8.77
C ASN A 117 -6.79 -11.59 -7.96
N GLU A 118 -6.10 -12.52 -8.61
CA GLU A 118 -5.37 -13.60 -7.96
C GLU A 118 -3.90 -13.25 -7.71
N ASN A 119 -3.20 -14.14 -7.00
CA ASN A 119 -1.77 -14.05 -6.82
C ASN A 119 -1.06 -14.15 -8.19
N VAL A 120 0.02 -13.39 -8.38
CA VAL A 120 0.88 -13.45 -9.59
C VAL A 120 1.46 -14.86 -9.83
N MET A 121 1.58 -15.66 -8.77
CA MET A 121 2.05 -17.05 -8.79
C MET A 121 0.90 -18.06 -8.94
N SER A 122 -0.34 -17.62 -9.16
CA SER A 122 -1.43 -18.57 -9.45
C SER A 122 -1.15 -19.28 -10.77
N LYS A 123 -1.67 -20.50 -10.93
CA LYS A 123 -1.36 -21.36 -12.09
C LYS A 123 -1.62 -20.64 -13.42
N VAL A 124 -2.77 -19.96 -13.56
CA VAL A 124 -3.13 -19.23 -14.78
C VAL A 124 -2.21 -18.04 -15.01
N ASN A 125 -1.91 -17.27 -13.96
CA ASN A 125 -1.08 -16.07 -14.07
C ASN A 125 0.39 -16.40 -14.36
N ASP A 126 0.94 -17.45 -13.74
CA ASP A 126 2.33 -17.86 -13.99
C ASP A 126 2.50 -18.43 -15.41
N LEU A 127 1.48 -19.10 -15.97
CA LEU A 127 1.45 -19.52 -17.38
C LEU A 127 1.44 -18.31 -18.32
N TYR A 128 0.56 -17.34 -18.07
CA TYR A 128 0.48 -16.12 -18.87
C TYR A 128 1.80 -15.33 -18.86
N ILE A 129 2.42 -15.21 -17.68
CA ILE A 129 3.72 -14.55 -17.54
C ILE A 129 4.83 -15.35 -18.24
N SER A 130 4.77 -16.69 -18.18
CA SER A 130 5.74 -17.53 -18.88
C SER A 130 5.62 -17.36 -20.40
N GLU A 131 4.41 -17.29 -20.95
CA GLU A 131 4.20 -17.03 -22.38
C GLU A 131 4.83 -15.69 -22.81
N ILE A 132 4.67 -14.63 -22.02
CA ILE A 132 5.29 -13.34 -22.30
C ILE A 132 6.81 -13.45 -22.28
N VAL A 133 7.37 -14.16 -21.31
CA VAL A 133 8.83 -14.39 -21.22
C VAL A 133 9.32 -15.14 -22.44
N ASP A 134 8.61 -16.19 -22.86
CA ASP A 134 8.97 -17.03 -24.00
C ASP A 134 8.88 -16.24 -25.32
N TRP A 135 7.86 -15.38 -25.47
CA TRP A 135 7.75 -14.47 -26.61
C TRP A 135 8.90 -13.47 -26.70
N VAL A 136 9.21 -12.80 -25.60
CA VAL A 136 10.33 -11.84 -25.54
C VAL A 136 11.64 -12.55 -25.87
N TRP A 137 11.88 -13.71 -25.24
CA TRP A 137 13.09 -14.49 -25.46
C TRP A 137 13.21 -14.96 -26.91
N THR A 138 12.14 -15.52 -27.48
CA THR A 138 12.15 -16.07 -28.85
C THR A 138 12.36 -14.98 -29.90
N ASN A 139 11.69 -13.84 -29.74
CA ASN A 139 11.83 -12.71 -30.66
C ASN A 139 13.25 -12.15 -30.61
N GLU A 140 13.79 -11.94 -29.41
CA GLU A 140 15.13 -11.38 -29.25
C GLU A 140 16.22 -12.35 -29.75
N THR A 141 16.09 -13.64 -29.42
CA THR A 141 17.00 -14.68 -29.92
C THR A 141 16.98 -14.77 -31.44
N SER A 142 15.81 -14.61 -32.07
CA SER A 142 15.66 -14.61 -33.52
C SER A 142 16.32 -13.39 -34.16
N LEU A 143 16.27 -12.22 -33.50
CA LEU A 143 16.96 -11.01 -33.94
C LEU A 143 18.49 -11.15 -33.78
N CYS A 144 18.98 -11.70 -32.68
CA CYS A 144 20.40 -11.96 -32.47
C CYS A 144 21.00 -12.94 -33.49
N ASN A 145 20.23 -13.96 -33.89
CA ASN A 145 20.70 -14.97 -34.85
C ASN A 145 20.54 -14.54 -36.33
N SER A 146 19.90 -13.40 -36.59
CA SER A 146 19.67 -12.88 -37.92
C SER A 146 20.85 -12.01 -38.39
N GLU A 147 21.41 -12.27 -39.57
CA GLU A 147 22.52 -11.49 -40.15
C GLU A 147 22.21 -9.98 -40.31
N LYS A 148 20.92 -9.60 -40.28
CA LYS A 148 20.45 -8.20 -40.37
C LYS A 148 19.62 -7.76 -39.16
N GLY A 149 19.44 -8.64 -38.17
CA GLY A 149 18.67 -8.34 -36.98
C GLY A 149 19.45 -7.38 -36.09
N LYS A 150 18.79 -6.32 -35.65
CA LYS A 150 19.30 -5.51 -34.55
C LYS A 150 18.52 -5.91 -33.31
N PRO A 151 19.14 -6.61 -32.34
CA PRO A 151 18.50 -6.85 -31.05
C PRO A 151 18.03 -5.52 -30.46
N GLU A 152 16.81 -5.51 -29.92
CA GLU A 152 16.24 -4.34 -29.26
C GLU A 152 16.69 -4.25 -27.80
N MET A 153 17.08 -5.39 -27.21
CA MET A 153 17.50 -5.57 -25.84
C MET A 153 19.00 -5.29 -25.66
N GLU A 154 19.40 -4.79 -24.50
CA GLU A 154 20.81 -4.71 -24.12
C GLU A 154 21.29 -6.07 -23.59
N ASP A 155 22.58 -6.37 -23.70
CA ASP A 155 23.13 -7.67 -23.27
C ASP A 155 22.84 -7.97 -21.78
N ASP A 156 22.85 -6.95 -20.93
CA ASP A 156 22.52 -7.05 -19.50
C ASP A 156 21.03 -7.36 -19.24
N ASP A 157 20.15 -7.02 -20.19
CA ASP A 157 18.71 -7.28 -20.13
C ASP A 157 18.36 -8.68 -20.66
N TYR A 158 19.26 -9.28 -21.47
CA TYR A 158 19.10 -10.59 -22.12
C TYR A 158 19.34 -11.76 -21.15
N ASP A 159 18.60 -11.77 -20.05
CA ASP A 159 18.57 -12.84 -19.05
C ASP A 159 17.10 -13.22 -18.76
N LEU A 160 16.77 -14.51 -18.91
CA LEU A 160 15.42 -15.05 -18.65
C LEU A 160 14.89 -14.70 -17.26
N LYS A 161 15.74 -14.64 -16.23
CA LYS A 161 15.36 -14.23 -14.86
C LYS A 161 15.00 -12.75 -14.82
N VAL A 162 15.75 -11.90 -15.51
CA VAL A 162 15.48 -10.45 -15.59
C VAL A 162 14.16 -10.21 -16.32
N ILE A 163 13.96 -10.85 -17.48
CA ILE A 163 12.71 -10.77 -18.26
C ILE A 163 11.51 -11.23 -17.42
N ARG A 164 11.62 -12.39 -16.77
CA ARG A 164 10.55 -12.93 -15.91
C ARG A 164 10.24 -12.03 -14.73
N MET A 165 11.26 -11.48 -14.08
CA MET A 165 11.10 -10.57 -12.94
C MET A 165 10.40 -9.26 -13.37
N MET A 166 10.76 -8.73 -14.54
CA MET A 166 10.13 -7.57 -15.15
C MET A 166 8.66 -7.83 -15.50
N ALA A 167 8.36 -8.96 -16.15
CA ALA A 167 7.00 -9.36 -16.48
C ALA A 167 6.14 -9.50 -15.21
N LYS A 168 6.65 -10.13 -14.14
CA LYS A 168 5.95 -10.24 -12.84
C LYS A 168 5.71 -8.89 -12.18
N SER A 169 6.67 -7.97 -12.26
CA SER A 169 6.50 -6.61 -11.73
C SER A 169 5.45 -5.83 -12.50
N TYR A 170 5.48 -5.94 -13.82
CA TYR A 170 4.52 -5.28 -14.69
C TYR A 170 3.09 -5.83 -14.50
N PHE A 171 2.94 -7.16 -14.40
CA PHE A 171 1.66 -7.80 -14.09
C PHE A 171 1.04 -7.24 -12.81
N ARG A 172 1.82 -7.19 -11.72
CA ARG A 172 1.34 -6.67 -10.42
C ARG A 172 0.85 -5.22 -10.54
N ASN A 173 1.61 -4.38 -11.24
CA ASN A 173 1.21 -3.00 -11.49
C ASN A 173 -0.11 -2.89 -12.27
N ILE A 174 -0.30 -3.70 -13.32
CA ILE A 174 -1.58 -3.71 -14.07
C ILE A 174 -2.72 -4.25 -13.21
N ALA A 175 -2.51 -5.33 -12.47
CA ALA A 175 -3.49 -5.88 -11.54
C ALA A 175 -3.92 -4.84 -10.49
N ASP A 176 -2.98 -4.06 -9.95
CA ASP A 176 -3.28 -3.01 -8.98
C ASP A 176 -4.06 -1.84 -9.62
N GLN A 177 -3.72 -1.46 -10.85
CA GLN A 177 -4.48 -0.45 -11.60
C GLN A 177 -5.91 -0.94 -11.90
N LEU A 178 -6.06 -2.20 -12.29
CA LEU A 178 -7.37 -2.81 -12.53
C LEU A 178 -8.19 -2.89 -11.25
N LYS A 179 -7.61 -3.27 -10.12
CA LYS A 179 -8.33 -3.27 -8.83
C LYS A 179 -8.88 -1.89 -8.47
N LYS A 180 -8.10 -0.82 -8.72
CA LYS A 180 -8.57 0.56 -8.52
C LYS A 180 -9.70 0.92 -9.49
N PHE A 181 -9.64 0.43 -10.72
CA PHE A 181 -10.63 0.70 -11.76
C PHE A 181 -11.95 -0.09 -11.56
N THR A 182 -11.86 -1.38 -11.21
CA THR A 182 -13.01 -2.29 -11.06
C THR A 182 -13.66 -2.21 -9.68
N ASN A 183 -12.94 -1.71 -8.67
CA ASN A 183 -13.46 -1.54 -7.31
C ASN A 183 -13.38 -0.07 -6.86
N PRO A 184 -14.13 0.84 -7.50
CA PRO A 184 -14.42 2.15 -6.89
C PRO A 184 -15.25 1.98 -5.59
N GLU A 185 -15.83 0.79 -5.37
CA GLU A 185 -16.67 0.50 -4.22
C GLU A 185 -15.97 0.68 -2.87
N LYS A 186 -14.65 0.56 -2.76
CA LYS A 186 -13.96 0.86 -1.48
C LYS A 186 -14.10 2.33 -1.05
N LEU A 187 -14.10 3.26 -2.01
CA LEU A 187 -14.39 4.67 -1.73
C LEU A 187 -15.89 4.88 -1.48
N ILE A 188 -16.75 4.16 -2.23
CA ILE A 188 -18.20 4.18 -2.03
C ILE A 188 -18.56 3.64 -0.64
N ILE A 189 -17.88 2.62 -0.12
CA ILE A 189 -18.14 2.02 1.19
C ILE A 189 -17.88 3.05 2.30
N VAL A 190 -16.77 3.79 2.25
CA VAL A 190 -16.48 4.80 3.28
C VAL A 190 -17.50 5.94 3.25
N ALA A 191 -17.80 6.46 2.05
CA ALA A 191 -18.83 7.49 1.91
C ALA A 191 -20.21 6.96 2.36
N THR A 192 -20.54 5.71 2.05
CA THR A 192 -21.78 5.05 2.48
C THR A 192 -21.85 4.89 4.00
N CYS A 193 -20.80 4.36 4.64
CA CYS A 193 -20.68 4.25 6.09
C CYS A 193 -20.85 5.61 6.78
N ARG A 194 -20.22 6.65 6.23
CA ARG A 194 -20.37 8.03 6.71
C ARG A 194 -21.79 8.53 6.53
N CYS A 195 -22.41 8.32 5.36
CA CYS A 195 -23.81 8.65 5.08
C CYS A 195 -24.78 8.00 6.08
N GLU A 196 -24.56 6.73 6.45
CA GLU A 196 -25.37 6.04 7.45
C GLU A 196 -25.26 6.68 8.85
N ALA A 197 -24.10 7.26 9.18
CA ALA A 197 -23.89 7.96 10.45
C ALA A 197 -24.50 9.38 10.49
N ILE A 198 -24.92 9.94 9.35
CA ILE A 198 -25.39 11.33 9.27
C ILE A 198 -26.67 11.56 10.06
N GLY A 199 -27.63 10.63 9.99
CA GLY A 199 -28.88 10.79 10.75
C GLY A 199 -28.62 10.91 12.25
N VAL A 200 -27.74 10.06 12.77
CA VAL A 200 -27.32 10.09 14.18
C VAL A 200 -26.53 11.36 14.50
N PHE A 201 -25.69 11.80 13.58
CA PHE A 201 -24.94 13.04 13.73
C PHE A 201 -25.86 14.26 13.82
N GLU A 202 -26.79 14.40 12.87
CA GLU A 202 -27.74 15.51 12.79
C GLU A 202 -28.64 15.57 14.02
N GLU A 203 -29.17 14.42 14.46
CA GLU A 203 -29.96 14.32 15.69
C GLU A 203 -29.16 14.72 16.93
N LYS A 204 -27.93 14.19 17.06
CA LYS A 204 -27.10 14.37 18.25
C LYS A 204 -26.60 15.81 18.41
N TYR A 205 -26.28 16.48 17.31
CA TYR A 205 -25.73 17.84 17.32
C TYR A 205 -26.77 18.91 16.97
N ASN A 206 -28.01 18.52 16.70
CA ASN A 206 -29.10 19.41 16.31
C ASN A 206 -28.71 20.31 15.12
N VAL A 207 -28.21 19.67 14.07
CA VAL A 207 -27.79 20.31 12.81
C VAL A 207 -28.49 19.64 11.63
N GLU A 208 -28.70 20.37 10.54
CA GLU A 208 -29.38 19.86 9.34
C GLU A 208 -28.52 20.00 8.08
N GLY A 209 -28.64 19.02 7.19
CA GLY A 209 -28.02 19.03 5.86
C GLY A 209 -26.54 18.66 5.85
N ALA A 210 -26.05 17.96 6.87
CA ALA A 210 -24.71 17.37 6.89
C ALA A 210 -24.51 16.33 5.76
N VAL A 211 -25.60 15.76 5.23
CA VAL A 211 -25.59 14.87 4.05
C VAL A 211 -24.89 15.47 2.83
N ALA A 212 -25.00 16.79 2.61
CA ALA A 212 -24.35 17.44 1.48
C ALA A 212 -22.81 17.50 1.63
N LEU A 213 -22.28 17.32 2.85
CA LEU A 213 -20.84 17.40 3.13
C LEU A 213 -20.13 16.04 2.97
N VAL A 214 -20.88 14.97 2.72
CA VAL A 214 -20.36 13.62 2.54
C VAL A 214 -20.56 13.23 1.08
N ASP A 215 -19.57 13.59 0.26
CA ASP A 215 -19.45 13.14 -1.13
C ASP A 215 -18.23 12.21 -1.22
N THR A 216 -18.29 11.20 -2.09
CA THR A 216 -17.16 10.30 -2.36
C THR A 216 -15.92 11.05 -2.82
N ASP A 217 -16.09 12.18 -3.53
CA ASP A 217 -14.99 12.98 -4.08
C ASP A 217 -14.34 13.90 -3.03
N PHE A 218 -14.96 14.08 -1.85
CA PHE A 218 -14.44 14.92 -0.76
C PHE A 218 -13.86 14.11 0.41
N GLY A 219 -13.96 12.78 0.38
CA GLY A 219 -13.44 11.93 1.43
C GLY A 219 -11.91 11.83 1.41
N SER A 220 -11.32 11.51 2.56
CA SER A 220 -9.94 11.04 2.63
C SER A 220 -9.75 9.75 1.82
N ASP A 221 -8.59 9.61 1.18
CA ASP A 221 -8.27 8.45 0.36
C ASP A 221 -7.80 7.27 1.22
N TYR A 222 -8.27 6.06 0.90
CA TYR A 222 -7.87 4.82 1.58
C TYR A 222 -6.91 4.03 0.70
N PHE A 223 -5.69 3.83 1.20
CA PHE A 223 -4.66 3.08 0.49
C PHE A 223 -4.34 1.78 1.22
N SER A 224 -4.39 0.66 0.49
CA SER A 224 -3.63 -0.51 0.91
C SER A 224 -2.15 -0.16 0.81
N TYR A 225 -1.40 -0.34 1.90
CA TYR A 225 0.04 -0.08 1.92
C TYR A 225 0.84 -1.38 1.92
N ASN A 226 2.06 -1.31 1.38
CA ASN A 226 3.08 -2.31 1.67
C ASN A 226 3.92 -1.79 2.85
N GLU A 227 4.09 -2.61 3.90
CA GLU A 227 4.89 -2.27 5.09
C GLU A 227 6.29 -1.79 4.72
N ASP A 228 6.89 -2.37 3.68
CA ASP A 228 8.24 -2.00 3.22
C ASP A 228 8.31 -0.57 2.66
N ASN A 229 7.19 -0.06 2.15
CA ASN A 229 7.09 1.26 1.50
C ASN A 229 6.59 2.37 2.44
N LEU A 230 6.20 2.05 3.67
CA LEU A 230 5.80 3.06 4.63
C LEU A 230 7.02 3.90 5.08
N SER A 231 6.81 5.21 5.26
CA SER A 231 7.76 6.06 5.97
C SER A 231 7.91 5.60 7.41
N ASP A 232 9.03 5.98 8.04
CA ASP A 232 9.30 5.61 9.43
C ASP A 232 8.22 6.16 10.38
N ASP A 233 7.69 7.36 10.11
CA ASP A 233 6.58 7.95 10.89
C ASP A 233 5.29 7.14 10.77
N SER A 234 4.92 6.72 9.55
CA SER A 234 3.74 5.90 9.33
C SER A 234 3.89 4.50 9.94
N LYS A 235 5.10 3.93 9.93
CA LYS A 235 5.39 2.65 10.62
C LYS A 235 5.26 2.80 12.12
N ALA A 236 5.85 3.84 12.70
CA ALA A 236 5.77 4.12 14.13
C ALA A 236 4.32 4.29 14.58
N ARG A 237 3.49 5.00 13.80
CA ARG A 237 2.06 5.16 14.08
C ARG A 237 1.29 3.85 13.96
N CYS A 238 1.50 3.10 12.88
CA CYS A 238 0.87 1.78 12.68
C CYS A 238 1.18 0.84 13.87
N GLN A 239 2.43 0.86 14.35
CA GLN A 239 2.86 0.10 15.53
C GLN A 239 2.19 0.61 16.82
N LYS A 240 2.15 1.93 17.03
CA LYS A 240 1.52 2.55 18.20
C LYS A 240 0.03 2.22 18.29
N GLN A 241 -0.67 2.19 17.17
CA GLN A 241 -2.09 1.89 17.07
C GLN A 241 -2.40 0.37 17.04
N SER A 242 -1.38 -0.49 17.17
CA SER A 242 -1.52 -1.96 17.15
C SER A 242 -2.27 -2.50 15.93
N ILE A 243 -2.02 -1.89 14.76
CA ILE A 243 -2.74 -2.20 13.53
C ILE A 243 -2.15 -3.43 12.84
N SER A 244 -3.04 -4.32 12.40
CA SER A 244 -2.64 -5.59 11.80
C SER A 244 -2.18 -5.44 10.35
N LYS A 245 -1.32 -6.36 9.90
CA LYS A 245 -0.84 -6.43 8.52
C LYS A 245 -2.01 -6.62 7.55
N GLY A 246 -2.10 -5.77 6.54
CA GLY A 246 -3.20 -5.75 5.57
C GLY A 246 -4.28 -4.70 5.85
N SER A 247 -4.08 -3.85 6.85
CA SER A 247 -4.91 -2.67 7.11
C SER A 247 -4.77 -1.60 6.02
N CYS A 248 -5.66 -0.61 6.04
CA CYS A 248 -5.61 0.55 5.16
C CYS A 248 -4.94 1.75 5.85
N MET A 249 -4.30 2.60 5.07
CA MET A 249 -3.83 3.91 5.49
C MET A 249 -4.74 4.98 4.89
N THR A 250 -5.25 5.87 5.72
CA THR A 250 -5.99 7.06 5.31
C THR A 250 -5.00 8.17 4.99
N ILE A 251 -5.11 8.75 3.80
CA ILE A 251 -4.35 9.95 3.43
C ILE A 251 -5.32 11.13 3.40
N GLY A 252 -5.01 12.16 4.19
CA GLY A 252 -5.76 13.41 4.18
C GLY A 252 -5.49 14.25 2.95
N LEU A 253 -6.40 15.17 2.63
CA LEU A 253 -6.25 16.11 1.53
C LEU A 253 -5.80 17.47 2.06
N TYR A 254 -4.79 18.06 1.42
CA TYR A 254 -4.17 19.31 1.86
C TYR A 254 -5.18 20.46 1.93
N TRP A 255 -6.13 20.49 1.01
CA TRP A 255 -7.13 21.54 0.94
C TRP A 255 -8.21 21.42 2.02
N HIS A 256 -8.27 20.36 2.82
CA HIS A 256 -9.25 20.24 3.90
C HIS A 256 -9.00 21.24 5.03
N THR A 257 -10.07 21.83 5.56
CA THR A 257 -10.01 22.47 6.88
C THR A 257 -9.88 21.43 7.98
N LEU A 258 -9.18 21.79 9.06
CA LEU A 258 -9.13 20.97 10.28
C LEU A 258 -10.55 20.58 10.75
N ASP A 259 -11.47 21.54 10.69
CA ASP A 259 -12.88 21.34 11.06
C ASP A 259 -13.58 20.27 10.22
N TYR A 260 -13.32 20.24 8.91
CA TYR A 260 -13.87 19.20 8.06
C TYR A 260 -13.27 17.82 8.35
N VAL A 261 -11.97 17.76 8.66
CA VAL A 261 -11.34 16.49 9.09
C VAL A 261 -11.97 16.01 10.41
N VAL A 262 -12.18 16.89 11.40
CA VAL A 262 -12.89 16.56 12.65
C VAL A 262 -14.28 15.99 12.37
N PHE A 263 -15.02 16.58 11.44
CA PHE A 263 -16.32 16.08 11.01
C PHE A 263 -16.25 14.65 10.47
N LEU A 264 -15.33 14.37 9.56
CA LEU A 264 -15.15 13.03 8.98
C LEU A 264 -14.81 11.98 10.05
N HIS A 265 -13.88 12.27 10.96
CA HIS A 265 -13.55 11.36 12.06
C HIS A 265 -14.73 11.15 13.03
N THR A 266 -15.54 12.17 13.24
CA THR A 266 -16.75 12.06 14.08
C THR A 266 -17.76 11.10 13.45
N LEU A 267 -17.99 11.20 12.13
CA LEU A 267 -18.85 10.26 11.41
C LEU A 267 -18.32 8.83 11.47
N ASP A 268 -17.01 8.65 11.29
CA ASP A 268 -16.37 7.33 11.37
C ASP A 268 -16.51 6.71 12.77
N SER A 269 -16.40 7.52 13.82
CA SER A 269 -16.62 7.11 15.21
C SER A 269 -18.09 6.73 15.47
N LEU A 270 -19.05 7.56 15.04
CA LEU A 270 -20.48 7.28 15.19
C LEU A 270 -20.89 6.00 14.46
N HIS A 271 -20.41 5.79 13.23
CA HIS A 271 -20.68 4.56 12.48
C HIS A 271 -20.18 3.33 13.24
N LYS A 272 -18.93 3.35 13.74
CA LYS A 272 -18.36 2.24 14.53
C LYS A 272 -19.18 1.93 15.78
N HIS A 273 -19.63 2.95 16.50
CA HIS A 273 -20.46 2.78 17.69
C HIS A 273 -21.83 2.18 17.35
N ASN A 274 -22.47 2.61 16.26
CA ASN A 274 -23.77 2.07 15.85
C ASN A 274 -23.69 0.61 15.42
N VAL A 275 -22.64 0.21 14.69
CA VAL A 275 -22.42 -1.19 14.28
C VAL A 275 -22.19 -2.09 15.49
N SER A 276 -21.52 -1.59 16.53
CA SER A 276 -21.25 -2.36 17.74
C SER A 276 -22.46 -2.56 18.65
N VAL A 277 -23.52 -1.76 18.51
CA VAL A 277 -24.71 -1.76 19.39
C VAL A 277 -25.91 -2.48 18.75
N ALA A 278 -25.77 -3.01 17.53
CA ALA A 278 -26.86 -3.72 16.85
C ALA A 278 -27.44 -4.86 17.73
N PRO A 279 -28.77 -4.91 17.95
CA PRO A 279 -29.39 -5.87 18.85
C PRO A 279 -29.24 -7.31 18.33
N PRO A 280 -29.19 -8.33 19.22
CA PRO A 280 -29.18 -9.72 18.80
C PRO A 280 -30.41 -10.04 17.95
N PRO A 281 -30.31 -10.95 16.96
CA PRO A 281 -31.43 -11.30 16.11
C PRO A 281 -32.60 -11.78 16.98
N GLU A 282 -33.73 -11.09 16.84
CA GLU A 282 -34.97 -11.45 17.52
C GLU A 282 -35.35 -12.89 17.14
N THR A 283 -35.25 -13.81 18.11
CA THR A 283 -35.94 -15.09 18.03
C THR A 283 -37.43 -14.80 17.97
N GLY A 284 -38.00 -14.89 16.77
CA GLY A 284 -39.42 -14.70 16.53
C GLY A 284 -40.30 -15.67 17.33
N PRO A 285 -41.57 -15.31 17.58
CA PRO A 285 -42.49 -16.14 18.36
C PRO A 285 -42.96 -17.33 17.53
N GLN A 286 -42.51 -18.54 17.87
CA GLN A 286 -43.15 -19.78 17.42
C GLN A 286 -44.43 -20.02 18.22
N ALA A 287 -45.57 -19.92 17.56
CA ALA A 287 -46.84 -20.46 18.01
C ALA A 287 -46.93 -21.96 17.67
N GLY A 288 -47.34 -22.78 18.65
CA GLY A 288 -47.72 -24.18 18.46
C GLY A 288 -48.08 -24.86 19.79
N PRO A 289 -49.33 -25.32 19.98
CA PRO A 289 -49.80 -25.86 21.25
C PRO A 289 -49.64 -27.40 21.36
N ASN A 290 -49.70 -27.88 22.60
CA ASN A 290 -49.81 -29.25 23.10
C ASN A 290 -48.50 -29.91 23.58
N THR A 291 -48.35 -30.06 24.91
CA THR A 291 -48.64 -31.31 25.65
C THR A 291 -48.37 -31.11 27.15
N GLN A 292 -49.22 -31.70 27.99
CA GLN A 292 -49.28 -31.59 29.45
C GLN A 292 -48.11 -32.24 30.22
N ALA A 293 -47.83 -31.61 31.37
CA ALA A 293 -47.56 -32.15 32.72
C ALA A 293 -46.36 -33.10 32.95
N GLY A 294 -45.44 -32.63 33.79
CA GLY A 294 -44.44 -33.44 34.50
C GLY A 294 -43.51 -32.56 35.34
N ASP A 295 -43.34 -32.94 36.60
CA ASP A 295 -42.71 -32.26 37.73
C ASP A 295 -41.23 -31.81 37.57
N ASP A 296 -40.84 -31.02 38.58
CA ASP A 296 -39.50 -30.69 39.09
C ASP A 296 -38.75 -29.50 38.47
N ALA A 297 -38.90 -28.38 39.18
CA ALA A 297 -38.13 -27.16 39.04
C ALA A 297 -36.67 -27.36 39.49
N GLN A 298 -35.78 -27.54 38.54
CA GLN A 298 -34.42 -26.99 38.63
C GLN A 298 -33.94 -26.56 37.25
N ALA A 299 -34.07 -25.27 36.94
CA ALA A 299 -33.50 -24.69 35.73
C ALA A 299 -31.97 -24.82 35.77
N PRO A 300 -31.31 -25.27 34.69
CA PRO A 300 -29.85 -25.30 34.64
C PRO A 300 -29.33 -23.85 34.67
N PRO A 301 -28.20 -23.58 35.36
CA PRO A 301 -27.64 -22.24 35.43
C PRO A 301 -27.35 -21.77 34.00
N SER A 302 -28.00 -20.66 33.61
CA SER A 302 -27.72 -19.98 32.36
C SER A 302 -26.23 -19.62 32.37
N LYS A 303 -25.47 -20.26 31.49
CA LYS A 303 -24.09 -19.86 31.20
C LYS A 303 -24.18 -18.45 30.61
N CYS A 304 -24.07 -17.45 31.47
CA CYS A 304 -23.78 -16.09 31.07
C CYS A 304 -22.39 -16.13 30.43
N CYS A 305 -22.36 -16.27 29.10
CA CYS A 305 -21.15 -16.13 28.34
C CYS A 305 -20.59 -14.73 28.64
N ARG A 306 -19.48 -14.70 29.37
CA ARG A 306 -18.69 -13.50 29.59
C ARG A 306 -18.28 -13.03 28.20
N MET A 307 -18.98 -12.04 27.66
CA MET A 307 -18.57 -11.36 26.44
C MET A 307 -17.33 -10.56 26.81
N THR A 308 -16.16 -11.17 26.61
CA THR A 308 -14.95 -10.39 26.41
C THR A 308 -15.22 -9.56 25.16
N GLU A 309 -15.35 -8.25 25.33
CA GLU A 309 -15.28 -7.28 24.24
C GLU A 309 -14.03 -7.62 23.42
N LYS A 310 -14.22 -8.34 22.32
CA LYS A 310 -13.18 -8.44 21.31
C LYS A 310 -13.17 -7.08 20.66
N GLU A 311 -12.29 -6.22 21.15
CA GLU A 311 -11.92 -4.97 20.51
C GLU A 311 -11.68 -5.29 19.04
N THR A 312 -12.62 -4.88 18.18
CA THR A 312 -12.50 -5.06 16.75
C THR A 312 -11.31 -4.22 16.32
N HIS A 313 -10.18 -4.87 16.10
CA HIS A 313 -8.92 -4.22 15.72
C HIS A 313 -9.20 -3.17 14.63
N LYS A 314 -8.79 -1.92 14.88
CA LYS A 314 -8.87 -0.85 13.87
C LYS A 314 -8.12 -1.34 12.62
N ASN A 315 -8.82 -1.41 11.50
CA ASN A 315 -8.23 -1.77 10.20
C ASN A 315 -7.70 -0.55 9.43
N VAL A 316 -7.61 0.62 10.07
CA VAL A 316 -7.31 1.90 9.42
C VAL A 316 -6.52 2.81 10.37
N PHE A 317 -5.49 3.50 9.86
CA PHE A 317 -4.82 4.65 10.50
C PHE A 317 -4.57 5.81 9.54
N ASP A 318 -4.36 7.00 10.07
CA ASP A 318 -4.02 8.20 9.31
C ASP A 318 -2.53 8.32 9.03
N SER A 319 -2.16 8.70 7.81
CA SER A 319 -0.79 9.09 7.47
C SER A 319 -0.37 10.38 8.19
N HIS A 320 0.93 10.57 8.41
CA HIS A 320 1.47 11.84 8.91
C HIS A 320 1.03 13.03 8.00
N PRO A 321 0.67 14.21 8.55
CA PRO A 321 0.20 15.37 7.78
C PRO A 321 1.12 15.79 6.62
N SER A 322 2.44 15.68 6.77
CA SER A 322 3.42 15.90 5.70
C SER A 322 3.30 14.98 4.46
N LYS A 323 2.39 13.99 4.49
CA LYS A 323 2.06 13.09 3.38
C LYS A 323 0.67 13.33 2.80
N MET A 324 0.02 14.44 3.18
CA MET A 324 -1.26 14.83 2.60
C MET A 324 -1.15 14.98 1.08
N SER A 325 -2.26 14.68 0.40
CA SER A 325 -2.35 14.75 -1.05
C SER A 325 -2.82 16.13 -1.48
N ASP A 326 -2.17 16.68 -2.51
CA ASP A 326 -2.58 17.92 -3.19
C ASP A 326 -3.72 17.69 -4.20
N ARG A 327 -4.25 16.47 -4.27
CA ARG A 327 -5.37 16.15 -5.15
C ARG A 327 -6.59 16.99 -4.78
N PHE A 328 -6.99 17.83 -5.71
CA PHE A 328 -8.28 18.51 -5.66
C PHE A 328 -9.36 17.64 -6.32
N PRO A 329 -10.65 17.69 -5.90
CA PRO A 329 -11.71 16.92 -6.52
C PRO A 329 -11.66 17.03 -8.05
N ASP A 330 -11.57 15.89 -8.73
CA ASP A 330 -11.25 15.82 -10.16
C ASP A 330 -12.29 16.56 -10.99
N LEU A 331 -11.89 17.73 -11.53
CA LEU A 331 -12.66 18.50 -12.51
C LEU A 331 -12.88 17.74 -13.83
N HIS A 332 -12.25 16.58 -14.00
CA HIS A 332 -12.31 15.76 -15.21
C HIS A 332 -13.50 14.79 -15.25
N ASN A 333 -14.23 14.59 -14.14
CA ASN A 333 -15.50 13.88 -14.17
C ASN A 333 -16.60 14.79 -14.74
N THR A 334 -17.50 14.21 -15.55
CA THR A 334 -18.60 14.93 -16.23
C THR A 334 -19.56 15.67 -15.29
N LYS A 335 -19.49 15.41 -13.99
CA LYS A 335 -20.13 16.15 -12.90
C LYS A 335 -19.16 16.32 -11.71
N ALA A 336 -18.08 17.08 -11.89
CA ALA A 336 -17.17 17.36 -10.79
C ALA A 336 -17.92 17.95 -9.59
N ALA A 337 -17.81 17.29 -8.43
CA ALA A 337 -18.39 17.77 -7.19
C ALA A 337 -17.65 19.06 -6.76
N VAL A 338 -18.39 20.12 -6.48
CA VAL A 338 -17.83 21.41 -6.07
C VAL A 338 -17.81 21.47 -4.54
N PRO A 339 -16.64 21.52 -3.89
CA PRO A 339 -16.59 21.55 -2.43
C PRO A 339 -17.18 22.85 -1.88
N PHE A 340 -17.72 22.78 -0.66
CA PHE A 340 -18.21 23.96 0.02
C PHE A 340 -17.06 24.75 0.60
N LYS A 341 -17.15 26.08 0.55
CA LYS A 341 -16.10 26.98 1.07
C LYS A 341 -15.63 26.63 2.50
N PRO A 342 -16.48 26.24 3.46
CA PRO A 342 -16.04 25.85 4.80
C PRO A 342 -15.23 24.56 4.90
N MET A 343 -15.29 23.71 3.87
CA MET A 343 -14.48 22.49 3.80
C MET A 343 -13.04 22.79 3.38
N VAL A 344 -12.81 23.97 2.80
CA VAL A 344 -11.56 24.31 2.14
C VAL A 344 -10.72 25.22 3.02
N ASN A 345 -9.47 24.83 3.26
CA ASN A 345 -8.48 25.60 3.99
C ASN A 345 -8.38 27.02 3.38
N PRO A 346 -8.60 28.10 4.17
CA PRO A 346 -8.52 29.46 3.67
C PRO A 346 -7.19 29.81 3.00
N ALA A 347 -6.07 29.27 3.50
CA ALA A 347 -4.76 29.53 2.91
C ALA A 347 -4.62 28.85 1.54
N TRP A 348 -5.04 27.59 1.43
CA TRP A 348 -5.11 26.90 0.14
C TRP A 348 -6.00 27.65 -0.85
N LEU A 349 -7.15 28.17 -0.40
CA LEU A 349 -8.07 28.95 -1.23
C LEU A 349 -7.46 30.28 -1.70
N ARG A 350 -6.61 30.93 -0.88
CA ARG A 350 -5.86 32.13 -1.29
C ARG A 350 -4.87 31.80 -2.40
N ALA A 351 -4.14 30.70 -2.28
CA ALA A 351 -3.20 30.23 -3.31
C ALA A 351 -3.93 29.76 -4.59
N ASN A 352 -5.17 29.28 -4.47
CA ASN A 352 -5.96 28.70 -5.56
C ASN A 352 -7.26 29.47 -5.82
N SER A 353 -7.16 30.79 -6.00
CA SER A 353 -8.33 31.68 -6.10
C SER A 353 -9.23 31.45 -7.33
N SER A 354 -8.74 30.73 -8.35
CA SER A 354 -9.49 30.37 -9.56
C SER A 354 -10.41 29.16 -9.38
N SER A 355 -10.27 28.43 -8.28
CA SER A 355 -11.07 27.23 -8.00
C SER A 355 -12.52 27.58 -7.71
N LYS A 356 -13.45 26.87 -8.36
CA LYS A 356 -14.88 27.03 -8.11
C LYS A 356 -15.23 26.44 -6.75
N MET A 357 -15.94 27.22 -5.94
CA MET A 357 -16.41 26.82 -4.62
C MET A 357 -17.90 27.10 -4.50
N SER A 358 -18.61 26.21 -3.81
CA SER A 358 -20.00 26.44 -3.46
C SER A 358 -20.07 27.23 -2.15
N CYS A 359 -20.69 28.40 -2.19
CA CYS A 359 -21.04 29.15 -0.99
C CYS A 359 -22.38 28.63 -0.47
N ARG A 360 -22.35 27.69 0.48
CA ARG A 360 -23.52 27.41 1.30
C ARG A 360 -23.59 28.45 2.43
N GLN A 361 -24.76 29.02 2.64
CA GLN A 361 -25.01 30.02 3.68
C GLN A 361 -25.27 29.39 5.07
N ASP A 362 -25.22 28.06 5.19
CA ASP A 362 -25.65 27.35 6.39
C ASP A 362 -24.61 27.33 7.52
N PRO A 363 -25.06 27.36 8.79
CA PRO A 363 -24.21 27.45 9.98
C PRO A 363 -23.40 26.19 10.35
N LEU A 364 -23.47 25.11 9.56
CA LEU A 364 -22.74 23.86 9.81
C LEU A 364 -21.24 24.09 10.08
N ALA A 365 -20.63 25.03 9.37
CA ALA A 365 -19.22 25.41 9.52
C ALA A 365 -18.84 25.89 10.93
N ALA A 366 -19.74 26.63 11.60
CA ALA A 366 -19.48 27.16 12.93
C ALA A 366 -19.59 26.09 14.04
N GLY A 367 -20.23 24.94 13.74
CA GLY A 367 -20.45 23.84 14.69
C GLY A 367 -19.25 22.91 14.87
N PHE A 368 -18.33 22.83 13.91
CA PHE A 368 -17.24 21.84 13.93
C PHE A 368 -16.21 22.10 15.04
N LEU A 369 -15.84 23.37 15.29
CA LEU A 369 -14.98 23.75 16.41
C LEU A 369 -15.57 23.40 17.78
N PHE A 370 -16.91 23.40 17.90
CA PHE A 370 -17.59 22.98 19.13
C PHE A 370 -17.49 21.47 19.35
N MET A 371 -17.45 20.67 18.28
CA MET A 371 -17.35 19.22 18.37
C MET A 371 -15.99 18.72 18.86
N ARG A 372 -14.89 19.43 18.58
CA ARG A 372 -13.56 19.11 19.14
C ARG A 372 -13.57 19.03 20.68
N LYS A 373 -14.49 19.75 21.33
CA LYS A 373 -14.64 19.75 22.80
C LYS A 373 -15.49 18.60 23.34
N GLN A 374 -16.22 17.88 22.48
CA GLN A 374 -17.04 16.73 22.91
C GLN A 374 -16.26 15.42 22.75
N ARG A 375 -16.22 14.62 23.83
CA ARG A 375 -15.39 13.41 24.01
C ARG A 375 -15.82 12.19 23.17
N GLN A 376 -15.88 12.30 21.85
CA GLN A 376 -16.27 11.19 20.96
C GLN A 376 -15.18 10.72 19.99
N LEU A 377 -14.04 11.41 20.00
CA LEU A 377 -12.84 11.02 19.28
C LEU A 377 -12.00 10.09 20.14
N THR A 378 -11.35 9.11 19.51
CA THR A 378 -10.39 8.25 20.21
C THR A 378 -9.15 9.05 20.58
N SER A 379 -8.34 8.57 21.52
CA SER A 379 -7.04 9.18 21.85
C SER A 379 -6.17 9.37 20.60
N GLU A 380 -6.21 8.40 19.69
CA GLU A 380 -5.44 8.44 18.45
C GLU A 380 -5.95 9.51 17.47
N ASP A 381 -7.28 9.69 17.37
CA ASP A 381 -7.86 10.74 16.53
C ASP A 381 -7.48 12.13 17.06
N VAL A 382 -7.53 12.32 18.39
CA VAL A 382 -7.15 13.60 19.02
C VAL A 382 -5.68 13.92 18.76
N GLU A 383 -4.80 12.94 18.94
CA GLU A 383 -3.37 13.10 18.68
C GLU A 383 -3.10 13.50 17.22
N TYR A 384 -3.72 12.80 16.26
CA TYR A 384 -3.58 13.14 14.84
C TYR A 384 -4.09 14.56 14.52
N LEU A 385 -5.22 14.95 15.10
CA LEU A 385 -5.80 16.28 14.86
C LEU A 385 -4.96 17.42 15.49
N GLU A 386 -4.27 17.16 16.59
CA GLU A 386 -3.33 18.13 17.20
C GLU A 386 -2.08 18.31 16.34
N GLU A 387 -1.54 17.22 15.82
CA GLU A 387 -0.43 17.23 14.87
C GLU A 387 -0.81 17.93 13.58
N LEU A 388 -1.98 17.62 13.01
CA LEU A 388 -2.50 18.30 11.84
C LEU A 388 -2.69 19.80 12.08
N ALA A 389 -3.22 20.19 13.24
CA ALA A 389 -3.37 21.60 13.59
C ALA A 389 -2.02 22.32 13.68
N SER A 390 -1.00 21.65 14.22
CA SER A 390 0.35 22.20 14.35
C SER A 390 1.02 22.34 12.98
N TRP A 391 0.91 21.30 12.15
CA TRP A 391 1.47 21.30 10.81
C TRP A 391 0.83 22.37 9.91
N LEU A 392 -0.50 22.50 9.96
CA LEU A 392 -1.20 23.57 9.27
C LEU A 392 -0.76 24.95 9.78
N ALA A 393 -0.46 25.12 11.07
CA ALA A 393 0.02 26.41 11.58
C ALA A 393 1.44 26.73 11.09
N GLU A 394 2.35 25.75 11.09
CA GLU A 394 3.76 25.90 10.69
C GLU A 394 3.90 26.28 9.21
N GLU A 395 3.15 25.65 8.29
CA GLU A 395 3.20 26.00 6.87
C GLU A 395 2.76 27.44 6.57
N PHE A 396 1.95 28.06 7.44
CA PHE A 396 1.46 29.43 7.21
C PHE A 396 2.34 30.51 7.84
N ASP A 397 3.22 30.15 8.77
CA ASP A 397 4.21 31.09 9.32
C ASP A 397 5.44 31.24 8.41
N GLU A 398 5.67 30.32 7.46
CA GLU A 398 6.82 30.37 6.52
C GLU A 398 6.56 31.23 5.26
N GLU A 399 5.30 31.65 5.00
CA GLU A 399 4.91 32.42 3.79
C GLU A 399 4.61 33.91 4.04
N GLU A 400 4.72 34.42 5.28
CA GLU A 400 4.71 35.86 5.62
C GLU A 400 6.13 36.45 5.76
#